data_AF-A0A844Y973-F1
#
_entry.id   AF-A0A844Y973-F1
#
_cell.length_a   1.000
_cell.length_b   1.000
_cell.length_c   1.000
_cell.angle_alpha   90.00
_cell.angle_beta   90.00
_cell.angle_gamma   90.00
#
_symmetry.space_group_name_H-M   'P 1'
#
loop_
_entity.id
_entity.type
_entity.pdbx_description
1 polymer ?
#
loop_
_entity_poly.entity_id
_entity_poly.type
_entity_poly.pdbx_seq_one_letter_code
_entity_poly.pdbx_strand_id
1 'polypeptide(L)'
;MSKHIARDQMAQRARIHTAPAMAERQPAPDVLPENLPALRVDPVQPVVVDRSFEMPVALYAATVALYLGFVAVMAIGLASPGLAIPIAIFALFIVAGFGVPALWTQIGPKHGARPLRLQQLMHKGIATYTGRLNGRDAAVQMLILPVLILGWGLAVMTIRAFV
;
A
#
# COMPACT_ATOMS: atom_id res chain seq x y z
N MET A 1 13.51 -31.52 -73.53
CA MET A 1 12.23 -31.32 -72.79
C MET A 1 12.54 -30.81 -71.36
N SER A 2 13.22 -29.66 -71.21
CA SER A 2 13.83 -29.23 -69.91
C SER A 2 13.84 -27.70 -69.73
N LYS A 3 12.75 -27.03 -70.12
CA LYS A 3 12.51 -25.59 -69.82
C LYS A 3 11.13 -25.32 -69.20
N HIS A 4 10.16 -26.21 -69.39
CA HIS A 4 8.84 -26.10 -68.74
C HIS A 4 8.89 -26.42 -67.24
N ILE A 5 9.67 -27.43 -66.84
CA ILE A 5 9.79 -27.84 -65.42
C ILE A 5 10.36 -26.73 -64.52
N ALA A 6 11.28 -25.91 -65.05
CA ALA A 6 11.90 -24.82 -64.28
C ALA A 6 10.97 -23.61 -64.05
N ARG A 7 10.07 -23.30 -64.99
CA ARG A 7 9.08 -22.20 -64.82
C ARG A 7 8.02 -22.58 -63.79
N ASP A 8 7.60 -23.84 -63.77
CA ASP A 8 6.61 -24.33 -62.82
C ASP A 8 7.13 -24.30 -61.38
N GLN A 9 8.42 -24.60 -61.17
CA GLN A 9 9.02 -24.53 -59.83
C GLN A 9 9.19 -23.10 -59.30
N MET A 10 9.46 -22.11 -60.16
CA MET A 10 9.50 -20.70 -59.72
C MET A 10 8.11 -20.15 -59.39
N ALA A 11 7.09 -20.52 -60.17
CA ALA A 11 5.69 -20.15 -59.86
C ALA A 11 5.20 -20.80 -58.55
N GLN A 12 5.63 -22.03 -58.27
CA GLN A 12 5.31 -22.73 -57.03
C GLN A 12 5.99 -22.09 -55.80
N ARG A 13 7.25 -21.68 -55.92
CA ARG A 13 7.98 -21.01 -54.81
C ARG A 13 7.41 -19.64 -54.46
N ALA A 14 6.89 -18.88 -55.43
CA ALA A 14 6.29 -17.57 -55.18
C ALA A 14 4.95 -17.64 -54.40
N ARG A 15 4.22 -18.76 -54.50
CA ARG A 15 2.95 -18.97 -53.75
C ARG A 15 3.15 -19.30 -52.27
N ILE A 16 4.34 -19.73 -51.86
CA ILE A 16 4.61 -20.15 -50.47
C ILE A 16 4.82 -18.94 -49.54
N HIS A 17 5.11 -17.74 -50.08
CA HIS A 17 5.42 -16.55 -49.26
C HIS A 17 4.33 -15.48 -49.16
N THR A 18 3.17 -15.65 -49.80
CA THR A 18 2.11 -14.61 -49.80
C THR A 18 0.73 -15.17 -49.50
N ALA A 19 0.53 -15.64 -48.28
CA ALA A 19 -0.75 -15.60 -47.56
C ALA A 19 -0.49 -16.08 -46.12
N PRO A 20 -0.85 -15.33 -45.08
CA PRO A 20 -1.07 -15.96 -43.79
C PRO A 20 -2.24 -16.93 -44.03
N ALA A 21 -1.94 -18.23 -44.10
CA ALA A 21 -2.97 -19.23 -43.93
C ALA A 21 -3.59 -18.92 -42.57
N MET A 22 -4.78 -18.33 -42.61
CA MET A 22 -5.75 -18.42 -41.53
C MET A 22 -6.01 -19.91 -41.39
N ALA A 23 -5.11 -20.60 -40.68
CA ALA A 23 -5.33 -21.93 -40.21
C ALA A 23 -6.53 -21.78 -39.30
N GLU A 24 -7.70 -22.08 -39.87
CA GLU A 24 -8.91 -22.28 -39.11
C GLU A 24 -8.52 -23.18 -37.97
N ARG A 25 -8.57 -22.64 -36.74
CA ARG A 25 -8.24 -23.41 -35.54
C ARG A 25 -9.19 -24.59 -35.59
N GLN A 26 -8.68 -25.76 -35.96
CA GLN A 26 -9.37 -27.02 -35.72
C GLN A 26 -9.78 -26.94 -34.25
N PRO A 27 -11.08 -26.86 -33.91
CA PRO A 27 -11.48 -26.80 -32.52
C PRO A 27 -10.87 -28.02 -31.84
N ALA A 28 -10.18 -27.77 -30.73
CA ALA A 28 -9.56 -28.82 -29.96
C ALA A 28 -10.61 -29.93 -29.78
N PRO A 29 -10.28 -31.19 -30.06
CA PRO A 29 -11.26 -32.25 -29.93
C PRO A 29 -11.77 -32.21 -28.48
N ASP A 30 -13.09 -32.08 -28.30
CA ASP A 30 -13.80 -32.01 -26.99
C ASP A 30 -13.69 -33.31 -26.17
N VAL A 31 -12.68 -34.12 -26.45
CA VAL A 31 -12.26 -35.24 -25.64
C VAL A 31 -11.17 -34.77 -24.69
N LEU A 32 -11.61 -34.25 -23.55
CA LEU A 32 -10.79 -34.35 -22.35
C LEU A 32 -10.46 -35.84 -22.17
N PRO A 33 -9.18 -36.23 -22.03
CA PRO A 33 -8.84 -37.59 -21.68
C PRO A 33 -9.64 -37.97 -20.43
N GLU A 34 -10.48 -38.99 -20.52
CA GLU A 34 -11.35 -39.48 -19.44
C GLU A 34 -10.54 -39.91 -18.19
N ASN A 35 -9.22 -39.97 -18.34
CA ASN A 35 -8.20 -40.32 -17.38
C ASN A 35 -7.30 -39.15 -16.94
N LEU A 36 -7.68 -37.88 -17.14
CA LEU A 36 -7.06 -36.80 -16.37
C LEU A 36 -7.43 -37.03 -14.89
N PRO A 37 -6.47 -37.31 -13.98
CA PRO A 37 -6.80 -37.30 -12.56
C PRO A 37 -7.41 -35.95 -12.30
N ALA A 38 -8.69 -35.93 -11.87
CA ALA A 38 -9.42 -34.71 -11.64
C ALA A 38 -8.47 -33.74 -10.94
N LEU A 39 -8.02 -32.70 -11.66
CA LEU A 39 -7.23 -31.64 -11.09
C LEU A 39 -8.17 -31.04 -10.07
N ARG A 40 -8.08 -31.53 -8.83
CA ARG A 40 -8.75 -30.97 -7.68
C ARG A 40 -8.09 -29.63 -7.55
N VAL A 41 -8.67 -28.64 -8.22
CA VAL A 41 -8.42 -27.24 -7.95
C VAL A 41 -8.91 -27.09 -6.53
N ASP A 42 -8.00 -27.22 -5.58
CA ASP A 42 -8.29 -26.86 -4.21
C ASP A 42 -8.91 -25.45 -4.28
N PRO A 43 -10.07 -25.23 -3.64
CA PRO A 43 -10.71 -23.93 -3.68
C PRO A 43 -9.65 -22.89 -3.33
N VAL A 44 -9.45 -21.89 -4.21
CA VAL A 44 -8.53 -20.79 -3.94
C VAL A 44 -8.89 -20.24 -2.57
N GLN A 45 -8.03 -20.46 -1.57
CA GLN A 45 -8.32 -19.98 -0.24
C GLN A 45 -8.45 -18.45 -0.32
N PRO A 46 -9.56 -17.87 0.18
CA PRO A 46 -9.70 -16.43 0.20
C PRO A 46 -8.50 -15.83 0.93
N VAL A 47 -7.76 -14.94 0.25
CA VAL A 47 -6.69 -14.19 0.91
C VAL A 47 -7.34 -13.31 1.97
N VAL A 48 -7.14 -13.65 3.24
CA VAL A 48 -7.57 -12.82 4.36
C VAL A 48 -6.60 -11.64 4.44
N VAL A 49 -7.02 -10.49 3.90
CA VAL A 49 -6.25 -9.25 3.98
C VAL A 49 -6.54 -8.61 5.34
N ASP A 50 -5.54 -8.56 6.21
CA ASP A 50 -5.58 -7.72 7.40
C ASP A 50 -5.31 -6.26 7.03
N ARG A 51 -6.27 -5.38 7.35
CA ARG A 51 -6.18 -3.93 7.11
C ARG A 51 -6.17 -3.15 8.42
N SER A 52 -6.00 -3.83 9.55
CA SER A 52 -5.91 -3.19 10.87
C SER A 52 -4.52 -2.59 11.14
N PHE A 53 -3.55 -2.86 10.26
CA PHE A 53 -2.15 -2.44 10.35
C PHE A 53 -1.45 -2.86 11.66
N GLU A 54 -2.08 -3.76 12.45
CA GLU A 54 -1.63 -4.21 13.77
C GLU A 54 -1.29 -3.05 14.73
N MET A 55 -1.92 -1.88 14.53
CA MET A 55 -1.53 -0.67 15.21
C MET A 55 -2.55 -0.24 16.27
N PRO A 56 -2.12 0.01 17.52
CA PRO A 56 -3.04 0.53 18.53
C PRO A 56 -3.60 1.89 18.15
N VAL A 57 -4.93 1.98 18.12
CA VAL A 57 -5.68 3.21 17.85
C VAL A 57 -5.21 4.37 18.74
N ALA A 58 -4.86 4.08 19.99
CA ALA A 58 -4.33 5.08 20.92
C ALA A 58 -3.01 5.70 20.44
N LEU A 59 -2.06 4.90 19.94
CA LEU A 59 -0.81 5.41 19.38
C LEU A 59 -1.05 6.15 18.06
N TYR A 60 -2.00 5.68 17.26
CA TYR A 60 -2.42 6.37 16.03
C TYR A 60 -2.91 7.78 16.32
N ALA A 61 -3.89 7.88 17.22
CA ALA A 61 -4.48 9.14 17.62
C ALA A 61 -3.45 10.05 18.28
N ALA A 62 -2.57 9.52 19.12
CA ALA A 62 -1.51 10.29 19.76
C ALA A 62 -0.56 10.92 18.73
N THR A 63 -0.12 10.16 17.72
CA THR A 63 0.75 10.69 16.66
C THR A 63 0.07 11.84 15.90
N VAL A 64 -1.19 11.67 15.49
CA VAL A 64 -1.96 12.72 14.80
C VAL A 64 -2.10 13.96 15.70
N ALA A 65 -2.46 13.76 16.97
CA ALA A 65 -2.66 14.83 17.93
C ALA A 65 -1.37 15.63 18.18
N LEU A 66 -0.21 14.96 18.27
CA LEU A 66 1.08 15.64 18.45
C LEU A 66 1.48 16.47 17.23
N TYR A 67 1.29 15.97 16.02
CA TYR A 67 1.56 16.74 14.81
C TYR A 67 0.64 17.95 14.66
N LEU A 68 -0.67 17.76 14.89
CA LEU A 68 -1.61 18.87 14.88
C LEU A 68 -1.33 19.86 16.03
N GLY A 69 -0.93 19.36 17.19
CA GLY A 69 -0.50 20.17 18.33
C GLY A 69 0.69 21.06 17.97
N PHE A 70 1.69 20.52 17.25
CA PHE A 70 2.80 21.31 16.75
C PHE A 70 2.34 22.42 15.79
N VAL A 71 1.50 22.08 14.80
CA VAL A 71 0.95 23.08 13.88
C VAL A 71 0.17 24.16 14.63
N ALA A 72 -0.62 23.78 15.63
CA ALA A 72 -1.37 24.72 16.47
C ALA A 72 -0.45 25.66 17.27
N VAL A 73 0.61 25.13 17.89
CA VAL A 73 1.61 25.92 18.62
C VAL A 73 2.27 26.94 17.68
N MET A 74 2.70 26.51 16.49
CA MET A 74 3.31 27.40 15.50
C MET A 74 2.32 28.44 14.97
N ALA A 75 1.07 28.06 14.76
CA ALA A 75 0.03 28.98 14.31
C ALA A 75 -0.26 30.05 15.36
N ILE A 76 -0.46 29.67 16.63
CA ILE A 76 -0.73 30.63 17.71
C ILE A 76 0.46 31.56 17.93
N GLY A 77 1.68 31.01 17.87
CA GLY A 77 2.89 31.78 18.08
C GLY A 77 3.21 32.71 16.91
N LEU A 78 3.29 32.17 15.69
CA LEU A 78 3.91 32.85 14.54
C LEU A 78 2.92 33.26 13.45
N ALA A 79 1.61 33.16 13.67
CA ALA A 79 0.64 33.53 12.63
C ALA A 79 0.90 34.93 12.07
N SER A 80 1.14 34.96 10.76
CA SER A 80 1.10 36.14 9.92
C SER A 80 0.29 35.80 8.67
N PRO A 81 -0.27 36.79 7.95
CA PRO A 81 -1.04 36.52 6.74
C PRO A 81 -0.29 35.67 5.71
N GLY A 82 1.03 35.83 5.61
CA GLY A 82 1.88 35.03 4.71
C GLY A 82 2.03 33.56 5.10
N LEU A 83 1.83 33.21 6.38
CA LEU A 83 1.95 31.83 6.87
C LEU A 83 0.62 31.08 6.93
N ALA A 84 -0.51 31.77 6.72
CA ALA A 84 -1.84 31.16 6.79
C ALA A 84 -2.00 30.00 5.79
N ILE A 85 -1.54 30.17 4.55
CA ILE A 85 -1.61 29.14 3.51
C ILE A 85 -0.75 27.92 3.88
N PRO A 86 0.56 28.05 4.23
CA PRO A 86 1.36 26.93 4.71
C PRO A 86 0.75 26.18 5.90
N ILE A 87 0.23 26.90 6.91
CA ILE A 87 -0.39 26.28 8.10
C ILE A 87 -1.59 25.43 7.70
N ALA A 88 -2.48 25.97 6.86
CA ALA A 88 -3.65 25.25 6.38
C ALA A 88 -3.26 24.01 5.57
N ILE A 89 -2.24 24.14 4.71
CA ILE A 89 -1.72 23.03 3.91
C ILE A 89 -1.16 21.93 4.81
N PHE A 90 -0.33 22.25 5.81
CA PHE A 90 0.21 21.24 6.73
C PHE A 90 -0.89 20.53 7.52
N ALA A 91 -1.84 21.29 8.08
CA ALA A 91 -2.97 20.71 8.80
C ALA A 91 -3.79 19.77 7.91
N LEU A 92 -4.09 20.19 6.67
CA LEU A 92 -4.82 19.38 5.70
C LEU A 92 -4.06 18.10 5.35
N PHE A 93 -2.75 18.19 5.06
CA PHE A 93 -1.95 17.01 4.72
C PHE A 93 -1.82 16.04 5.88
N ILE A 94 -1.72 16.52 7.13
CA ILE A 94 -1.73 15.64 8.30
C ILE A 94 -3.10 14.93 8.38
N VAL A 95 -4.21 15.68 8.34
CA VAL A 95 -5.54 15.09 8.43
C VAL A 95 -5.81 14.10 7.29
N ALA A 96 -5.45 14.44 6.05
CA ALA A 96 -5.64 13.57 4.90
C ALA A 96 -4.68 12.36 4.95
N GLY A 97 -3.41 12.58 5.27
CA GLY A 97 -2.37 11.55 5.32
C GLY A 97 -2.66 10.46 6.35
N PHE A 98 -3.32 10.79 7.46
CA PHE A 98 -3.77 9.83 8.45
C PHE A 98 -5.25 9.41 8.26
N GLY A 99 -6.11 10.33 7.84
CA GLY A 99 -7.54 10.05 7.65
C GLY A 99 -7.82 9.05 6.53
N VAL A 100 -7.11 9.13 5.41
CA VAL A 100 -7.31 8.23 4.27
C VAL A 100 -6.97 6.77 4.64
N PRO A 101 -5.79 6.45 5.22
CA PRO A 101 -5.53 5.10 5.72
C PRO A 101 -6.54 4.62 6.76
N ALA A 102 -6.95 5.49 7.68
CA ALA A 102 -7.96 5.15 8.69
C ALA A 102 -9.30 4.80 8.06
N LEU A 103 -9.72 5.51 7.01
CA LEU A 103 -10.95 5.21 6.28
C LEU A 103 -10.83 3.91 5.47
N TRP A 104 -9.66 3.62 4.89
CA TRP A 104 -9.42 2.37 4.17
C TRP A 104 -9.62 1.14 5.07
N THR A 105 -9.25 1.21 6.36
CA THR A 105 -9.52 0.10 7.30
C THR A 105 -11.01 -0.27 7.40
N GLN A 106 -11.90 0.63 6.98
CA GLN A 106 -13.36 0.45 7.02
C GLN A 106 -13.97 0.07 5.66
N ILE A 107 -13.22 0.22 4.55
CA ILE A 107 -13.72 -0.01 3.19
C ILE A 107 -13.30 -1.40 2.70
N GLY A 108 -14.25 -2.34 2.57
CA GLY A 108 -14.08 -3.66 1.95
C GLY A 108 -14.60 -4.81 2.82
N PRO A 109 -14.42 -6.09 2.43
CA PRO A 109 -15.12 -7.21 3.07
C PRO A 109 -14.84 -7.22 4.56
N LYS A 110 -15.87 -7.43 5.39
CA LYS A 110 -15.73 -7.53 6.85
C LYS A 110 -14.68 -8.57 7.18
N HIS A 111 -13.47 -8.14 7.55
CA HIS A 111 -12.43 -9.01 8.07
C HIS A 111 -12.51 -9.02 9.60
N GLY A 112 -12.34 -10.19 10.21
CA GLY A 112 -12.38 -10.34 11.66
C GLY A 112 -11.17 -9.73 12.39
N ALA A 113 -10.17 -9.26 11.65
CA ALA A 113 -8.97 -8.63 12.20
C ALA A 113 -9.36 -7.32 12.92
N ARG A 114 -8.99 -7.25 14.21
CA ARG A 114 -9.21 -6.07 15.07
C ARG A 114 -7.89 -5.37 15.28
N PRO A 115 -7.86 -4.03 15.38
CA PRO A 115 -6.65 -3.32 15.74
C PRO A 115 -6.08 -3.86 17.05
N LEU A 116 -4.75 -4.00 17.09
CA LEU A 116 -4.03 -4.46 18.27
C LEU A 116 -4.33 -3.54 19.45
N ARG A 117 -4.79 -4.08 20.58
CA ARG A 117 -5.00 -3.24 21.78
C ARG A 117 -3.66 -2.75 22.32
N LEU A 118 -3.64 -1.55 22.88
CA LEU A 118 -2.42 -1.01 23.49
C LEU A 118 -1.83 -1.94 24.56
N GLN A 119 -2.67 -2.52 25.43
CA GLN A 119 -2.23 -3.49 26.43
C GLN A 119 -1.67 -4.77 25.80
N GLN A 120 -2.23 -5.21 24.67
CA GLN A 120 -1.70 -6.37 23.94
C GLN A 120 -0.35 -6.06 23.31
N LEU A 121 -0.16 -4.85 22.75
CA LEU A 121 1.14 -4.40 22.28
C LEU A 121 2.18 -4.40 23.41
N MET A 122 1.83 -3.82 24.57
CA MET A 122 2.73 -3.75 25.73
C MET A 122 3.17 -5.13 26.21
N HIS A 123 2.28 -6.12 26.17
CA HIS A 123 2.59 -7.48 26.60
C HIS A 123 3.30 -8.33 25.52
N LYS A 124 2.88 -8.22 24.25
CA LYS A 124 3.33 -9.12 23.17
C LYS A 124 4.53 -8.59 22.39
N GLY A 125 4.71 -7.27 22.36
CA GLY A 125 5.69 -6.60 21.49
C GLY A 125 5.37 -6.75 20.00
N ILE A 126 6.31 -6.32 19.16
CA ILE A 126 6.23 -6.42 17.70
C ILE A 126 7.35 -7.35 17.21
N ALA A 127 7.01 -8.31 16.36
CA ALA A 127 8.01 -9.09 15.65
C ALA A 127 8.59 -8.25 14.51
N THR A 128 9.89 -7.99 14.53
CA THR A 128 10.62 -7.29 13.47
C THR A 128 11.55 -8.28 12.76
N TYR A 129 12.17 -7.83 11.66
CA TYR A 129 13.15 -8.65 10.92
C TYR A 129 14.36 -9.05 11.77
N THR A 130 14.76 -8.23 12.74
CA THR A 130 15.95 -8.45 13.58
C THR A 130 15.66 -9.11 14.92
N GLY A 131 14.40 -9.42 15.22
CA GLY A 131 13.98 -10.02 16.48
C GLY A 131 12.69 -9.42 17.00
N ARG A 132 12.33 -9.75 18.25
CA ARG A 132 11.13 -9.19 18.87
C ARG A 132 11.46 -7.89 19.61
N LEU A 133 10.81 -6.81 19.21
CA LEU A 133 10.86 -5.52 19.91
C LEU A 133 9.79 -5.50 20.99
N ASN A 134 10.12 -5.05 22.20
CA ASN A 134 9.10 -4.89 23.24
C ASN A 134 8.10 -3.77 22.87
N GLY A 135 6.91 -3.82 23.45
CA GLY A 135 5.84 -2.88 23.08
C GLY A 135 6.15 -1.42 23.41
N ARG A 136 6.88 -1.17 24.51
CA ARG A 136 7.24 0.19 24.93
C ARG A 136 8.19 0.83 23.95
N ASP A 137 9.24 0.12 23.54
CA ASP A 137 10.27 0.63 22.64
C ASP A 137 9.69 0.83 21.24
N ALA A 138 8.76 -0.04 20.81
CA ALA A 138 7.97 0.18 19.60
C ALA A 138 7.14 1.48 19.67
N ALA A 139 6.46 1.73 20.80
CA ALA A 139 5.70 2.96 21.01
C ALA A 139 6.62 4.20 21.03
N VAL A 140 7.79 4.10 21.67
CA VAL A 140 8.80 5.17 21.67
C VAL A 140 9.28 5.44 20.26
N GLN A 141 9.63 4.41 19.48
CA GLN A 141 10.07 4.58 18.09
C GLN A 141 9.02 5.29 17.24
N MET A 142 7.74 4.99 17.47
CA MET A 142 6.65 5.65 16.77
C MET A 142 6.47 7.11 17.20
N LEU A 143 6.58 7.40 18.49
CA LEU A 143 6.26 8.71 19.06
C LEU A 143 7.47 9.65 19.17
N ILE A 144 8.70 9.17 18.98
CA ILE A 144 9.90 9.96 19.19
C ILE A 144 9.92 11.21 18.31
N LEU A 145 9.65 11.06 17.01
CA LEU A 145 9.65 12.18 16.07
C LEU A 145 8.55 13.22 16.38
N PRO A 146 7.26 12.85 16.49
CA PRO A 146 6.22 13.83 16.78
C PRO A 146 6.39 14.52 18.14
N VAL A 147 6.86 13.80 19.18
CA VAL A 147 7.15 14.40 20.48
C VAL A 147 8.30 15.40 20.38
N LEU A 148 9.40 15.05 19.70
CA LEU A 148 10.54 15.95 19.54
C LEU A 148 10.18 17.20 18.74
N ILE A 149 9.39 17.08 17.68
CA ILE A 149 8.94 18.24 16.88
C ILE A 149 8.04 19.17 17.71
N LEU A 150 7.11 18.63 18.48
CA LEU A 150 6.28 19.44 19.37
C LEU A 150 7.12 20.12 20.45
N GLY A 151 8.01 19.38 21.10
CA GLY A 151 8.93 19.92 22.11
C GLY A 151 9.82 21.03 21.55
N TRP A 152 10.32 20.86 20.33
CA TRP A 152 11.06 21.90 19.62
C TRP A 152 10.21 23.15 19.37
N GLY A 153 8.97 22.99 18.87
CA GLY A 153 8.05 24.11 18.66
C GLY A 153 7.77 24.88 19.95
N LEU A 154 7.55 24.16 21.06
CA LEU A 154 7.38 24.76 22.38
C LEU A 154 8.64 25.51 22.85
N ALA A 155 9.83 24.96 22.62
CA ALA A 155 11.09 25.63 22.95
C ALA A 155 11.26 26.94 22.17
N VAL A 156 10.99 26.94 20.86
CA VAL A 156 11.02 28.16 20.03
C VAL A 156 10.02 29.19 20.54
N MET A 157 8.79 28.78 20.88
CA MET A 157 7.79 29.72 21.43
C MET A 157 8.19 30.27 22.78
N THR A 158 8.82 29.44 23.62
CA THR A 158 9.32 29.87 24.92
C THR A 158 10.40 30.92 24.74
N ILE A 159 11.39 30.68 23.88
CA ILE A 159 12.46 31.66 23.60
C ILE A 159 11.87 32.97 23.10
N ARG A 160 10.95 32.92 22.13
CA ARG A 160 10.26 34.10 21.60
C ARG A 160 9.46 34.86 22.68
N ALA A 161 8.93 34.17 23.68
CA ALA A 161 8.19 34.83 24.76
C ALA A 161 9.09 35.65 25.68
N PHE A 162 10.41 35.37 25.70
CA PHE A 162 11.38 36.03 26.58
C PHE A 162 12.40 36.92 25.86
N VAL A 163 12.49 36.84 24.53
CA VAL A 163 13.39 37.64 23.67
C VAL A 163 12.56 38.55 22.77
#